data_AF-A0A1V1RI51-F1
#
_entry.id   AF-A0A1V1RI51-F1
#
_cell.length_a   1.000
_cell.length_b   1.000
_cell.length_c   1.000
_cell.angle_alpha   90.00
_cell.angle_beta   90.00
_cell.angle_gamma   90.00
#
_symmetry.space_group_name_H-M   'P 1'
#
loop_
_entity.id
_entity.type
_entity.pdbx_description
1 polymer ?
#
loop_
_entity_poly.entity_id
_entity_poly.type
_entity_poly.pdbx_seq_one_letter_code
_entity_poly.pdbx_strand_id
1 'polypeptide(L)'
;MRFTHVRSRRFLALATTVALVAAVLGTGTAASAPSPKKPGSIADSETVYAICDASGAVKKTVVVDWLHLTGEGQLEFSDPAPDASALQSLSNGFAPRLEGGRVRGSVESTGVTDVFYRVETKRELPLDISARYELDGVEMAPADLAGKSGRLAITLSFHNRLERRETISYTDSFGAARSEEVTYSVPLLCIPQFKIDGTRMTVVEAPEAAQVAVTGSTSTYAVPVMPSPDASMTIVLDARDIELQPLIISVFPKLPASPDFSVASELAKVVDALDGLAQLSDGQRQVVTGILDGMEGFDTSAISGAASGLDAMRSGLQKLAEGANGVGALAAAQVQYLDGVIAGIDTGAFDDLTQLQAALQQLAQGVAQAHDGAEQVVSLLDGQIAVLDQIRTSNASLLALAQDRAAAYPTDPQLAALAQGLAQQQALLDALRSGGVVGGQPIPGLSDTRAAVAQLAAGLQQTEDGLAAVAQQAGALAQVPAAFAQLKAALLVLRDGGVVQGQQMPGLVTTRDSALQLADGLGQMSSGLESSAGTLSELAGAAAMLDELKAALSALASGGTVQGHELPGLDTSASGLKALSDGLRGGVKDIDRGEALTDAMKRAADGYTSFLGLPDGATGRLTIMYRIEGIGGE
;
A
#
# COMPACT_ATOMS: atom_id res chain seq x y z
N MET A 1 106.65 76.62 -20.67
CA MET A 1 107.86 75.96 -21.21
C MET A 1 107.45 75.10 -22.40
N ARG A 2 107.81 75.34 -23.66
CA ARG A 2 108.04 76.57 -24.45
C ARG A 2 106.95 76.53 -25.54
N PHE A 3 105.82 77.22 -25.35
CA PHE A 3 105.39 78.38 -26.17
C PHE A 3 106.34 78.82 -27.28
N THR A 4 105.80 79.10 -28.47
CA THR A 4 105.82 80.40 -29.21
C THR A 4 105.63 80.12 -30.71
N HIS A 5 104.53 80.52 -31.35
CA HIS A 5 104.14 81.81 -31.95
C HIS A 5 103.86 81.54 -33.45
N VAL A 6 102.64 81.64 -33.97
CA VAL A 6 101.83 82.84 -34.25
C VAL A 6 102.38 83.67 -35.43
N ARG A 7 101.62 83.62 -36.53
CA ARG A 7 101.26 84.71 -37.48
C ARG A 7 102.39 85.47 -38.18
N SER A 8 102.37 85.50 -39.52
CA SER A 8 101.55 86.41 -40.34
C SER A 8 102.20 86.83 -41.67
N ARG A 9 101.35 86.81 -42.70
CA ARG A 9 101.15 87.83 -43.75
C ARG A 9 102.20 88.04 -44.87
N ARG A 10 101.71 87.66 -46.06
CA ARG A 10 101.57 88.47 -47.29
C ARG A 10 102.80 88.72 -48.17
N PHE A 11 102.71 88.27 -49.42
CA PHE A 11 102.61 89.06 -50.68
C PHE A 11 103.06 88.13 -51.84
N LEU A 12 102.18 87.63 -52.71
CA LEU A 12 101.58 88.26 -53.90
C LEU A 12 102.55 88.39 -55.10
N ALA A 13 102.34 87.51 -56.10
CA ALA A 13 102.49 87.69 -57.56
C ALA A 13 102.43 86.26 -58.17
N LEU A 14 101.35 85.74 -58.80
CA LEU A 14 100.47 86.27 -59.87
C LEU A 14 101.31 86.75 -61.06
N ALA A 15 101.14 86.36 -62.33
CA ALA A 15 100.14 85.61 -63.07
C ALA A 15 100.86 85.08 -64.33
N THR A 16 100.42 84.01 -64.98
CA THR A 16 99.49 84.12 -66.14
C THR A 16 99.01 82.69 -66.48
N THR A 17 97.73 82.32 -66.32
CA THR A 17 96.56 82.54 -67.22
C THR A 17 96.73 81.95 -68.62
N VAL A 18 95.76 81.30 -69.29
CA VAL A 18 94.36 80.90 -69.03
C VAL A 18 93.89 80.16 -70.29
N ALA A 19 93.01 79.17 -70.13
CA ALA A 19 91.86 78.87 -71.00
C ALA A 19 91.02 77.84 -70.21
N LEU A 20 89.90 78.12 -69.52
CA LEU A 20 88.67 78.92 -69.75
C LEU A 20 87.82 78.39 -70.93
N VAL A 21 86.95 77.40 -70.67
CA VAL A 21 85.47 77.50 -70.45
C VAL A 21 84.66 77.29 -71.74
N ALA A 22 83.83 76.23 -71.79
CA ALA A 22 82.36 76.31 -71.72
C ALA A 22 81.68 75.03 -72.22
N ALA A 23 80.42 74.86 -71.76
CA ALA A 23 79.35 73.97 -72.23
C ALA A 23 79.17 72.67 -71.41
N VAL A 24 78.33 72.64 -70.37
CA VAL A 24 76.84 72.62 -70.37
C VAL A 24 76.30 71.18 -70.41
N LEU A 25 75.51 70.85 -69.39
CA LEU A 25 74.55 69.73 -69.28
C LEU A 25 75.12 68.31 -69.26
N GLY A 26 75.26 67.81 -68.03
CA GLY A 26 75.45 66.40 -67.73
C GLY A 26 75.29 66.14 -66.24
N THR A 27 74.28 66.72 -65.60
CA THR A 27 73.76 66.17 -64.34
C THR A 27 73.19 64.81 -64.68
N GLY A 28 74.06 63.80 -64.72
CA GLY A 28 73.62 62.42 -64.56
C GLY A 28 72.96 62.38 -63.20
N THR A 29 71.64 62.54 -63.18
CA THR A 29 70.85 61.99 -62.09
C THR A 29 71.31 60.54 -62.00
N ALA A 30 72.10 60.21 -60.98
CA ALA A 30 72.04 58.88 -60.44
C ALA A 30 70.56 58.73 -60.11
N ALA A 31 69.81 58.09 -61.00
CA ALA A 31 68.46 57.69 -60.71
C ALA A 31 68.63 56.85 -59.45
N SER A 32 68.29 57.43 -58.30
CA SER A 32 68.11 56.65 -57.08
C SER A 32 67.08 55.63 -57.50
N ALA A 33 67.53 54.38 -57.72
CA ALA A 33 66.62 53.29 -57.96
C ALA A 33 65.55 53.40 -56.87
N PRO A 34 64.25 53.29 -57.22
CA PRO A 34 63.20 53.35 -56.24
C PRO A 34 63.57 52.39 -55.10
N SER A 35 63.53 52.89 -53.87
CA SER A 35 63.90 52.07 -52.71
C SER A 35 63.07 50.78 -52.77
N PRO A 36 63.72 49.61 -52.61
CA PRO A 36 63.02 48.34 -52.70
C PRO A 36 61.84 48.32 -51.74
N LYS A 37 60.70 47.84 -52.24
CA LYS A 37 59.45 47.80 -51.50
C LYS A 37 59.27 46.44 -50.86
N LYS A 38 58.54 46.38 -49.74
CA LYS A 38 58.03 45.09 -49.26
C LYS A 38 56.92 44.60 -50.20
N PRO A 39 56.81 43.28 -50.44
CA PRO A 39 55.63 42.70 -51.08
C PRO A 39 54.34 43.15 -50.38
N GLY A 40 53.26 43.30 -51.15
CA GLY A 40 51.92 43.54 -50.62
C GLY A 40 51.34 42.32 -49.91
N SER A 41 51.71 41.11 -50.35
CA SER A 41 51.48 39.86 -49.62
C SER A 41 52.54 38.83 -50.00
N ILE A 42 52.75 37.86 -49.11
CA ILE A 42 53.64 36.72 -49.30
C ILE A 42 52.86 35.46 -48.92
N ALA A 43 52.76 34.51 -49.84
CA ALA A 43 52.34 33.15 -49.49
C ALA A 43 53.56 32.23 -49.63
N ASP A 44 53.87 31.52 -48.54
CA ASP A 44 55.01 30.64 -48.43
C ASP A 44 54.53 29.19 -48.39
N SER A 45 55.05 28.36 -49.29
CA SER A 45 54.84 26.92 -49.30
C SER A 45 56.16 26.18 -49.07
N GLU A 46 56.36 25.74 -47.83
CA GLU A 46 57.53 24.98 -47.42
C GLU A 46 57.32 23.47 -47.60
N THR A 47 58.26 22.82 -48.27
CA THR A 47 58.37 21.36 -48.31
C THR A 47 59.66 20.90 -47.65
N VAL A 48 59.55 20.23 -46.51
CA VAL A 48 60.67 19.64 -45.79
C VAL A 48 60.92 18.22 -46.29
N TYR A 49 62.11 17.94 -46.78
CA TYR A 49 62.57 16.61 -47.16
C TYR A 49 63.54 16.08 -46.11
N ALA A 50 63.09 15.08 -45.35
CA ALA A 50 63.94 14.29 -44.48
C ALA A 50 64.41 13.04 -45.24
N ILE A 51 65.70 12.97 -45.54
CA ILE A 51 66.33 11.82 -46.22
C ILE A 51 66.88 10.91 -45.13
N CYS A 52 66.35 9.70 -45.06
CA CYS A 52 66.69 8.71 -44.04
C CYS A 52 67.40 7.49 -44.66
N ASP A 53 68.22 6.80 -43.87
CA ASP A 53 68.61 5.43 -44.23
C ASP A 53 67.41 4.47 -44.14
N ALA A 54 67.63 3.21 -44.53
CA ALA A 54 66.59 2.20 -44.51
C ALA A 54 66.07 1.85 -43.10
N SER A 55 66.74 2.26 -42.01
CA SER A 55 66.24 2.10 -40.63
C SER A 55 65.33 3.27 -40.18
N GLY A 56 65.25 4.34 -40.99
CA GLY A 56 64.54 5.57 -40.64
C GLY A 56 65.44 6.66 -40.02
N ALA A 57 66.73 6.40 -39.78
CA ALA A 57 67.63 7.39 -39.22
C ALA A 57 67.94 8.52 -40.22
N VAL A 58 67.75 9.76 -39.78
CA VAL A 58 67.86 10.95 -40.63
C VAL A 58 69.33 11.22 -41.00
N LYS A 59 69.64 11.21 -42.29
CA LYS A 59 70.95 11.60 -42.83
C LYS A 59 71.02 13.10 -43.14
N LYS A 60 69.93 13.64 -43.69
CA LYS A 60 69.91 14.99 -44.25
C LYS A 60 68.50 15.56 -44.26
N THR A 61 68.38 16.82 -43.85
CA THR A 61 67.13 17.60 -43.94
C THR A 61 67.32 18.75 -44.91
N VAL A 62 66.46 18.81 -45.93
CA VAL A 62 66.43 19.87 -46.94
C VAL A 62 65.06 20.51 -46.90
N VAL A 63 64.99 21.83 -46.82
CA VAL A 63 63.73 22.56 -46.96
C VAL A 63 63.73 23.24 -48.31
N VAL A 64 62.71 22.96 -49.13
CA VAL A 64 62.43 23.68 -50.36
C VAL A 64 61.33 24.67 -50.05
N ASP A 65 61.62 25.92 -50.35
CA ASP A 65 60.73 27.03 -50.11
C ASP A 65 60.22 27.57 -51.44
N TRP A 66 58.92 27.83 -51.49
CA TRP A 66 58.23 28.45 -52.61
C TRP A 66 57.47 29.67 -52.11
N LEU A 67 58.05 30.84 -52.37
CA LEU A 67 57.42 32.12 -52.04
C LEU A 67 56.68 32.67 -53.25
N HIS A 68 55.39 32.92 -53.05
CA HIS A 68 54.51 33.63 -53.97
C HIS A 68 54.38 35.08 -53.50
N LEU A 69 55.02 36.00 -54.22
CA LEU A 69 55.10 37.41 -53.87
C LEU A 69 54.12 38.21 -54.72
N THR A 70 53.30 39.04 -54.08
CA THR A 70 52.40 39.98 -54.78
C THR A 70 52.88 41.42 -54.59
N GLY A 71 52.98 42.18 -55.69
CA GLY A 71 53.41 43.58 -55.69
C GLY A 71 53.99 43.99 -57.05
N GLU A 72 54.20 45.30 -57.24
CA GLU A 72 54.80 45.84 -58.47
C GLU A 72 56.12 46.57 -58.20
N GLY A 73 57.07 46.40 -59.11
CA GLY A 73 58.44 46.93 -59.05
C GLY A 73 59.39 46.01 -58.28
N GLN A 74 60.51 46.58 -57.82
CA GLN A 74 61.51 45.85 -57.06
C GLN A 74 61.00 45.52 -55.64
N LEU A 75 60.78 44.23 -55.38
CA LEU A 75 60.32 43.70 -54.10
C LEU A 75 61.46 43.08 -53.30
N GLU A 76 61.53 43.37 -52.00
CA GLU A 76 62.47 42.77 -51.06
C GLU A 76 61.74 42.02 -49.95
N PHE A 77 62.24 40.83 -49.63
CA PHE A 77 61.72 40.00 -48.55
C PHE A 77 62.83 39.48 -47.65
N SER A 78 62.45 39.06 -46.45
CA SER A 78 63.35 38.40 -45.52
C SER A 78 62.64 37.27 -44.81
N ASP A 79 63.16 36.08 -45.00
CA ASP A 79 62.54 34.83 -44.62
C ASP A 79 63.33 34.13 -43.51
N PRO A 80 62.73 33.68 -42.40
CA PRO A 80 63.44 32.92 -41.37
C PRO A 80 64.05 31.61 -41.92
N ALA A 81 65.32 31.38 -41.62
CA ALA A 81 66.01 30.12 -41.92
C ALA A 81 67.01 29.79 -40.79
N PRO A 82 66.52 29.56 -39.56
CA PRO A 82 67.39 29.21 -38.44
C PRO A 82 68.10 27.88 -38.69
N ASP A 83 69.34 27.80 -38.21
CA ASP A 83 70.21 26.62 -38.33
C ASP A 83 70.45 26.14 -39.78
N ALA A 84 70.18 27.00 -40.77
CA ALA A 84 70.50 26.76 -42.17
C ALA A 84 72.02 26.83 -42.39
N SER A 85 72.54 25.86 -43.15
CA SER A 85 73.97 25.64 -43.37
C SER A 85 74.37 25.72 -44.85
N ALA A 86 73.42 25.56 -45.77
CA ALA A 86 73.61 25.76 -47.20
C ALA A 86 72.35 26.38 -47.81
N LEU A 87 72.52 27.21 -48.84
CA LEU A 87 71.45 27.85 -49.59
C LEU A 87 71.72 27.66 -51.10
N GLN A 88 70.70 27.27 -51.84
CA GLN A 88 70.75 27.21 -53.30
C GLN A 88 69.46 27.80 -53.90
N SER A 89 69.62 28.72 -54.85
CA SER A 89 68.51 29.19 -55.67
C SER A 89 68.04 28.10 -56.64
N LEU A 90 66.72 27.97 -56.79
CA LEU A 90 66.09 27.10 -57.77
C LEU A 90 65.39 27.90 -58.88
N SER A 91 65.28 29.23 -58.72
CA SER A 91 64.73 30.14 -59.72
C SER A 91 65.82 30.76 -60.60
N ASN A 92 65.60 30.75 -61.91
CA ASN A 92 66.49 31.41 -62.87
C ASN A 92 66.50 32.93 -62.64
N GLY A 93 67.70 33.52 -62.52
CA GLY A 93 67.85 34.98 -62.32
C GLY A 93 67.62 35.47 -60.89
N PHE A 94 67.35 34.57 -59.94
CA PHE A 94 67.19 34.89 -58.52
C PHE A 94 68.44 34.48 -57.73
N ALA A 95 69.03 35.40 -56.98
CA ALA A 95 70.26 35.18 -56.20
C ALA A 95 70.08 35.61 -54.73
N PRO A 96 69.40 34.79 -53.90
CA PRO A 96 69.22 35.06 -52.49
C PRO A 96 70.52 34.93 -51.70
N ARG A 97 70.55 35.53 -50.51
CA ARG A 97 71.65 35.42 -49.55
C ARG A 97 71.15 34.92 -48.20
N LEU A 98 71.94 34.08 -47.56
CA LEU A 98 71.71 33.62 -46.19
C LEU A 98 72.53 34.51 -45.24
N GLU A 99 71.85 35.34 -44.45
CA GLU A 99 72.49 36.30 -43.54
C GLU A 99 71.73 36.33 -42.20
N GLY A 100 72.44 36.04 -41.10
CA GLY A 100 71.86 36.11 -39.75
C GLY A 100 70.70 35.14 -39.49
N GLY A 101 70.76 33.92 -40.07
CA GLY A 101 69.68 32.93 -39.95
C GLY A 101 68.42 33.30 -40.73
N ARG A 102 68.55 34.10 -41.78
CA ARG A 102 67.45 34.50 -42.67
C ARG A 102 67.88 34.46 -44.13
N VAL A 103 66.98 34.06 -45.01
CA VAL A 103 67.14 34.19 -46.46
C VAL A 103 66.62 35.56 -46.90
N ARG A 104 67.45 36.33 -47.57
CA ARG A 104 67.12 37.66 -48.09
C ARG A 104 67.21 37.64 -49.60
N GLY A 105 66.18 38.18 -50.25
CA GLY A 105 66.06 38.21 -51.70
C GLY A 105 65.45 39.51 -52.19
N SER A 106 65.80 39.87 -53.42
CA SER A 106 65.20 40.99 -54.13
C SER A 106 64.81 40.55 -55.54
N VAL A 107 63.58 40.83 -55.97
CA VAL A 107 63.06 40.46 -57.29
C VAL A 107 62.25 41.58 -57.92
N GLU A 108 62.36 41.73 -59.23
CA GLU A 108 61.48 42.63 -59.99
C GLU A 108 60.16 41.90 -60.26
N SER A 109 59.04 42.53 -59.92
CA SER A 109 57.71 41.95 -60.08
C SER A 109 56.77 42.86 -60.88
N THR A 110 55.95 42.29 -61.75
CA THR A 110 54.90 42.99 -62.50
C THR A 110 53.50 42.64 -61.98
N GLY A 111 53.38 42.35 -60.69
CA GLY A 111 52.14 42.02 -60.02
C GLY A 111 52.28 40.76 -59.15
N VAL A 112 52.67 39.64 -59.74
CA VAL A 112 52.85 38.35 -59.06
C VAL A 112 54.14 37.70 -59.51
N THR A 113 54.92 37.16 -58.58
CA THR A 113 56.20 36.50 -58.86
C THR A 113 56.48 35.35 -57.90
N ASP A 114 56.85 34.20 -58.46
CA ASP A 114 57.24 33.01 -57.72
C ASP A 114 58.77 32.89 -57.63
N VAL A 115 59.28 32.69 -56.42
CA VAL A 115 60.68 32.36 -56.18
C VAL A 115 60.82 31.06 -55.42
N PHE A 116 61.80 30.25 -55.84
CA PHE A 116 62.09 28.96 -55.26
C PHE A 116 63.55 28.94 -54.80
N TYR A 117 63.76 28.44 -53.59
CA TYR A 117 65.10 28.18 -53.09
C TYR A 117 65.09 26.95 -52.19
N ARG A 118 66.27 26.38 -51.93
CA ARG A 118 66.42 25.31 -50.95
C ARG A 118 67.48 25.64 -49.92
N VAL A 119 67.24 25.19 -48.70
CA VAL A 119 68.22 25.25 -47.61
C VAL A 119 68.45 23.88 -46.98
N GLU A 120 69.67 23.65 -46.50
CA GLU A 120 70.00 22.48 -45.67
C GLU A 120 70.06 22.91 -44.21
N THR A 121 69.35 22.24 -43.32
CA THR A 121 69.22 22.64 -41.90
C THR A 121 69.42 21.45 -40.96
N LYS A 122 69.86 21.75 -39.73
CA LYS A 122 69.99 20.78 -38.63
C LYS A 122 68.88 20.92 -37.58
N ARG A 123 67.87 21.75 -37.85
CA ARG A 123 66.72 21.90 -36.97
C ARG A 123 66.05 20.55 -36.74
N GLU A 124 65.64 20.30 -35.49
CA GLU A 124 64.96 19.06 -35.12
C GLU A 124 63.63 18.92 -35.86
N LEU A 125 63.38 17.73 -36.39
CA LEU A 125 62.13 17.41 -37.07
C LEU A 125 61.00 17.19 -36.05
N PRO A 126 59.75 17.47 -36.41
CA PRO A 126 58.60 17.36 -35.50
C PRO A 126 58.15 15.91 -35.24
N LEU A 127 58.73 14.94 -35.94
CA LEU A 127 58.31 13.55 -35.93
C LEU A 127 59.55 12.65 -36.05
N ASP A 128 59.71 11.69 -35.15
CA ASP A 128 60.71 10.64 -35.31
C ASP A 128 60.07 9.42 -35.98
N ILE A 129 60.78 8.80 -36.93
CA ILE A 129 60.32 7.59 -37.65
C ILE A 129 61.42 6.54 -37.60
N SER A 130 61.05 5.31 -37.27
CA SER A 130 61.93 4.14 -37.35
C SER A 130 61.27 3.01 -38.12
N ALA A 131 62.07 2.25 -38.86
CA ALA A 131 61.65 1.09 -39.65
C ALA A 131 62.38 -0.16 -39.17
N ARG A 132 61.61 -1.18 -38.82
CA ARG A 132 62.08 -2.50 -38.39
C ARG A 132 61.63 -3.56 -39.38
N TYR A 133 62.48 -4.54 -39.61
CA TYR A 133 62.25 -5.62 -40.56
C TYR A 133 62.44 -6.98 -39.92
N GLU A 134 61.51 -7.90 -40.20
CA GLU A 134 61.59 -9.28 -39.75
C GLU A 134 61.35 -10.22 -40.94
N LEU A 135 62.28 -11.15 -41.18
CA LEU A 135 62.16 -12.18 -42.21
C LEU A 135 61.94 -13.53 -41.53
N ASP A 136 60.82 -14.19 -41.84
CA ASP A 136 60.40 -15.45 -41.23
C ASP A 136 60.40 -15.39 -39.67
N GLY A 137 60.03 -14.23 -39.12
CA GLY A 137 59.97 -13.96 -37.68
C GLY A 137 61.32 -13.64 -37.02
N VAL A 138 62.39 -13.51 -37.80
CA VAL A 138 63.72 -13.11 -37.31
C VAL A 138 64.02 -11.68 -37.74
N GLU A 139 64.31 -10.82 -36.77
CA GLU A 139 64.74 -9.44 -37.05
C GLU A 139 66.04 -9.42 -37.87
N MET A 140 66.05 -8.59 -38.91
CA MET A 140 67.20 -8.42 -39.79
C MET A 140 67.56 -6.95 -39.98
N ALA A 141 68.85 -6.66 -40.12
CA ALA A 141 69.29 -5.35 -40.55
C ALA A 141 68.89 -5.12 -42.04
N PRO A 142 68.58 -3.89 -42.45
CA PRO A 142 68.18 -3.61 -43.84
C PRO A 142 69.18 -4.10 -44.89
N ALA A 143 70.48 -3.98 -44.62
CA ALA A 143 71.56 -4.42 -45.51
C ALA A 143 71.58 -5.95 -45.74
N ASP A 144 71.00 -6.73 -44.82
CA ASP A 144 70.98 -8.18 -44.90
C ASP A 144 69.74 -8.74 -45.62
N LEU A 145 68.80 -7.90 -46.06
CA LEU A 145 67.53 -8.34 -46.63
C LEU A 145 67.55 -8.49 -48.15
N ALA A 146 68.40 -7.75 -48.85
CA ALA A 146 68.43 -7.73 -50.32
C ALA A 146 68.62 -9.13 -50.90
N GLY A 147 67.76 -9.51 -51.86
CA GLY A 147 67.80 -10.79 -52.57
C GLY A 147 67.30 -12.01 -51.77
N LYS A 148 66.96 -11.86 -50.49
CA LYS A 148 66.39 -12.96 -49.69
C LYS A 148 64.94 -13.23 -50.08
N SER A 149 64.41 -14.38 -49.65
CA SER A 149 63.02 -14.77 -49.88
C SER A 149 62.45 -15.32 -48.58
N GLY A 150 61.16 -15.08 -48.33
CA GLY A 150 60.48 -15.48 -47.10
C GLY A 150 59.32 -14.54 -46.78
N ARG A 151 58.75 -14.71 -45.58
CA ARG A 151 57.70 -13.83 -45.06
C ARG A 151 58.34 -12.61 -44.40
N LEU A 152 58.20 -11.45 -45.04
CA LEU A 152 58.75 -10.18 -44.58
C LEU A 152 57.68 -9.35 -43.87
N ALA A 153 57.92 -9.02 -42.60
CA ALA A 153 57.17 -7.99 -41.89
C ALA A 153 57.98 -6.70 -41.83
N ILE A 154 57.34 -5.57 -42.16
CA ILE A 154 57.92 -4.23 -42.06
C ILE A 154 57.08 -3.44 -41.07
N THR A 155 57.69 -3.03 -39.95
CA THR A 155 57.04 -2.21 -38.92
C THR A 155 57.61 -0.81 -38.93
N LEU A 156 56.73 0.19 -39.06
CA LEU A 156 57.06 1.59 -38.86
C LEU A 156 56.58 2.06 -37.49
N SER A 157 57.43 2.74 -36.75
CA SER A 157 57.09 3.41 -35.49
C SER A 157 57.28 4.92 -35.64
N PHE A 158 56.32 5.68 -35.09
CA PHE A 158 56.22 7.13 -35.18
C PHE A 158 56.17 7.71 -33.77
N HIS A 159 56.94 8.77 -33.51
CA HIS A 159 56.90 9.54 -32.26
C HIS A 159 56.74 11.03 -32.57
N ASN A 160 55.61 11.60 -32.21
CA ASN A 160 55.28 13.01 -32.39
C ASN A 160 55.87 13.85 -31.25
N ARG A 161 56.82 14.72 -31.60
CA ARG A 161 57.56 15.54 -30.63
C ARG A 161 56.85 16.85 -30.31
N LEU A 162 55.75 17.16 -30.99
CA LEU A 162 55.03 18.42 -30.84
C LEU A 162 54.01 18.35 -29.69
N GLU A 163 54.49 18.30 -28.46
CA GLU A 163 53.62 18.46 -27.29
C GLU A 163 53.20 19.93 -27.11
N ARG A 164 51.92 20.14 -26.79
CA ARG A 164 51.40 21.44 -26.38
C ARG A 164 50.64 21.33 -25.07
N ARG A 165 50.80 22.37 -24.26
CA ARG A 165 50.02 22.63 -23.06
C ARG A 165 49.36 23.99 -23.19
N GLU A 166 48.03 24.03 -23.07
CA GLU A 166 47.28 25.28 -23.07
C GLU A 166 45.99 25.17 -22.25
N THR A 167 45.43 26.31 -21.87
CA THR A 167 44.11 26.37 -21.26
C THR A 167 43.05 26.45 -22.34
N ILE A 168 42.14 25.48 -22.37
CA ILE A 168 40.94 25.53 -23.20
C ILE A 168 39.79 26.15 -22.40
N SER A 169 38.99 26.97 -23.06
CA SER A 169 37.82 27.63 -22.47
C SER A 169 36.61 27.41 -23.38
N TYR A 170 35.50 26.97 -22.82
CA TYR A 170 34.28 26.64 -23.55
C TYR A 170 33.06 26.80 -22.65
N THR A 171 31.87 26.93 -23.26
CA THR A 171 30.60 26.88 -22.54
C THR A 171 30.07 25.46 -22.64
N ASP A 172 29.81 24.81 -21.50
CA ASP A 172 29.21 23.47 -21.52
C ASP A 172 27.75 23.51 -22.00
N SER A 173 27.22 22.35 -22.40
CA SER A 173 25.86 22.20 -22.91
C SER A 173 24.77 22.55 -21.86
N PHE A 174 25.16 22.81 -20.61
CA PHE A 174 24.30 23.29 -19.52
C PHE A 174 24.43 24.80 -19.26
N GLY A 175 25.20 25.51 -20.09
CA GLY A 175 25.36 26.97 -20.05
C GLY A 175 26.44 27.48 -19.08
N ALA A 176 27.23 26.61 -18.47
CA ALA A 176 28.30 27.02 -17.57
C ALA A 176 29.63 27.23 -18.31
N ALA A 177 30.30 28.34 -18.03
CA ALA A 177 31.65 28.59 -18.53
C ALA A 177 32.65 27.65 -17.83
N ARG A 178 33.45 26.95 -18.64
CA ARG A 178 34.50 26.02 -18.20
C ARG A 178 35.86 26.50 -18.68
N SER A 179 36.89 26.22 -17.89
CA SER A 179 38.28 26.47 -18.25
C SER A 179 39.17 25.43 -17.58
N GLU A 180 40.02 24.78 -18.37
CA GLU A 180 40.88 23.68 -17.92
C GLU A 180 42.21 23.70 -18.69
N GLU A 181 43.31 23.39 -18.01
CA GLU A 181 44.61 23.15 -18.66
C GLU A 181 44.66 21.73 -19.24
N VAL A 182 44.95 21.63 -20.54
CA VAL A 182 45.08 20.37 -21.27
C VAL A 182 46.48 20.24 -21.86
N THR A 183 46.96 19.01 -21.99
CA THR A 183 48.19 18.66 -22.69
C THR A 183 47.88 17.67 -23.81
N TYR A 184 48.33 17.94 -25.04
CA TYR A 184 48.07 17.12 -26.21
C TYR A 184 49.20 17.22 -27.24
N SER A 185 49.28 16.26 -28.18
CA SER A 185 50.22 16.32 -29.32
C SER A 185 49.57 17.06 -30.51
N VAL A 186 50.31 17.97 -31.15
CA VAL A 186 49.82 18.67 -32.36
C VAL A 186 49.53 17.63 -33.45
N PRO A 187 48.31 17.56 -34.00
CA PRO A 187 47.96 16.54 -34.99
C PRO A 187 48.84 16.58 -36.24
N LEU A 188 49.49 15.45 -36.53
CA LEU A 188 50.27 15.22 -37.74
C LEU A 188 49.71 14.00 -38.48
N LEU A 189 49.05 14.20 -39.61
CA LEU A 189 48.59 13.11 -40.47
C LEU A 189 49.77 12.56 -41.28
N CYS A 190 50.19 11.33 -40.96
CA CYS A 190 51.28 10.64 -41.61
C CYS A 190 50.72 9.61 -42.60
N ILE A 191 51.23 9.59 -43.83
CA ILE A 191 50.77 8.69 -44.89
C ILE A 191 52.00 8.00 -45.50
N PRO A 192 52.53 6.92 -44.89
CA PRO A 192 53.46 6.02 -45.55
C PRO A 192 52.86 5.39 -46.81
N GLN A 193 53.65 5.37 -47.89
CA GLN A 193 53.29 4.80 -49.18
C GLN A 193 54.24 3.65 -49.55
N PHE A 194 53.76 2.42 -49.41
CA PHE A 194 54.50 1.22 -49.81
C PHE A 194 54.21 0.91 -51.27
N LYS A 195 55.25 0.98 -52.11
CA LYS A 195 55.19 0.53 -53.50
C LYS A 195 55.70 -0.91 -53.58
N ILE A 196 54.78 -1.83 -53.83
CA ILE A 196 55.03 -3.28 -53.85
C ILE A 196 55.05 -3.75 -55.30
N ASP A 197 56.17 -4.35 -55.73
CA ASP A 197 56.28 -5.05 -57.01
C ASP A 197 55.57 -6.41 -56.93
N GLY A 198 54.39 -6.50 -57.55
CA GLY A 198 53.56 -7.70 -57.61
C GLY A 198 54.19 -8.87 -58.38
N THR A 199 55.30 -8.66 -59.10
CA THR A 199 56.06 -9.75 -59.74
C THR A 199 57.00 -10.47 -58.79
N ARG A 200 57.27 -9.91 -57.60
CA ARG A 200 58.22 -10.43 -56.60
C ARG A 200 57.63 -10.56 -55.21
N MET A 201 56.62 -9.75 -54.89
CA MET A 201 56.05 -9.66 -53.54
C MET A 201 54.54 -9.72 -53.59
N THR A 202 53.93 -10.34 -52.58
CA THR A 202 52.48 -10.36 -52.39
C THR A 202 52.17 -9.93 -50.97
N VAL A 203 51.28 -8.95 -50.80
CA VAL A 203 50.85 -8.52 -49.47
C VAL A 203 49.95 -9.57 -48.86
N VAL A 204 50.34 -10.07 -47.70
CA VAL A 204 49.60 -11.07 -46.92
C VAL A 204 48.71 -10.39 -45.89
N GLU A 205 49.23 -9.35 -45.24
CA GLU A 205 48.52 -8.59 -44.22
C GLU A 205 48.89 -7.11 -44.35
N ALA A 206 47.89 -6.24 -44.34
CA ALA A 206 48.06 -4.80 -44.33
C ALA A 206 47.14 -4.20 -43.25
N PRO A 207 47.47 -3.03 -42.70
CA PRO A 207 46.59 -2.37 -41.74
C PRO A 207 45.22 -2.08 -42.34
N GLU A 208 44.17 -2.15 -41.52
CA GLU A 208 42.77 -1.96 -41.95
C GLU A 208 42.55 -0.60 -42.64
N ALA A 209 43.26 0.45 -42.20
CA ALA A 209 43.17 1.78 -42.78
C ALA A 209 43.87 1.92 -44.14
N ALA A 210 44.56 0.88 -44.65
CA ALA A 210 45.33 0.95 -45.87
C ALA A 210 44.44 1.14 -47.12
N GLN A 211 44.76 2.15 -47.91
CA GLN A 211 44.17 2.38 -49.22
C GLN A 211 45.08 1.82 -50.30
N VAL A 212 44.53 1.00 -51.19
CA VAL A 212 45.30 0.26 -52.19
C VAL A 212 44.97 0.76 -53.59
N ALA A 213 46.01 1.10 -54.36
CA ALA A 213 45.91 1.40 -55.78
C ALA A 213 46.82 0.46 -56.57
N VAL A 214 46.27 -0.24 -57.56
CA VAL A 214 47.02 -1.16 -58.44
C VAL A 214 47.23 -0.48 -59.79
N THR A 215 48.49 -0.39 -60.23
CA THR A 215 48.87 0.19 -61.53
C THR A 215 49.84 -0.75 -62.23
N GLY A 216 49.35 -1.47 -63.25
CA GLY A 216 50.13 -2.51 -63.93
C GLY A 216 50.50 -3.64 -62.97
N SER A 217 51.78 -3.91 -62.81
CA SER A 217 52.32 -4.90 -61.86
C SER A 217 52.66 -4.32 -60.48
N THR A 218 52.46 -3.02 -60.24
CA THR A 218 52.79 -2.37 -58.96
C THR A 218 51.53 -2.11 -58.15
N SER A 219 51.55 -2.47 -56.86
CA SER A 219 50.50 -2.11 -55.89
C SER A 219 51.04 -1.06 -54.93
N THR A 220 50.34 0.06 -54.78
CA THR A 220 50.68 1.11 -53.82
C THR A 220 49.72 1.05 -52.63
N TYR A 221 50.26 0.89 -51.43
CA TYR A 221 49.52 0.91 -50.17
C TYR A 221 49.80 2.23 -49.46
N ALA A 222 48.81 3.10 -49.36
CA ALA A 222 48.86 4.33 -48.58
C ALA A 222 48.14 4.11 -47.25
N VAL A 223 48.86 4.23 -46.13
CA VAL A 223 48.27 3.94 -44.81
C VAL A 223 48.26 5.20 -43.96
N PRO A 224 47.11 5.84 -43.70
CA PRO A 224 47.04 6.99 -42.81
C PRO A 224 47.28 6.57 -41.36
N VAL A 225 48.16 7.30 -40.67
CA VAL A 225 48.57 7.09 -39.27
C VAL A 225 48.56 8.45 -38.56
N MET A 226 48.07 8.47 -37.31
CA MET A 226 48.03 9.68 -36.48
C MET A 226 48.72 9.42 -35.13
N PRO A 227 50.02 9.78 -34.98
CA PRO A 227 50.76 9.60 -33.74
C PRO A 227 50.34 10.60 -32.66
N SER A 228 49.96 10.07 -31.48
CA SER A 228 49.52 10.87 -30.32
C SER A 228 49.94 10.25 -28.97
N PRO A 229 51.17 10.50 -28.48
CA PRO A 229 52.34 10.96 -29.24
C PRO A 229 52.93 9.84 -30.09
N ASP A 230 52.68 8.58 -29.75
CA ASP A 230 53.24 7.41 -30.44
C ASP A 230 52.20 6.74 -31.33
N ALA A 231 52.67 6.12 -32.43
CA ALA A 231 51.88 5.18 -33.23
C ALA A 231 52.80 4.18 -33.94
N SER A 232 52.26 3.05 -34.37
CA SER A 232 52.99 2.08 -35.19
C SER A 232 52.07 1.40 -36.20
N MET A 233 52.64 0.93 -37.31
CA MET A 233 51.93 0.12 -38.31
C MET A 233 52.85 -0.95 -38.86
N THR A 234 52.28 -2.09 -39.24
CA THR A 234 53.00 -3.21 -39.83
C THR A 234 52.35 -3.63 -41.14
N ILE A 235 53.16 -3.92 -42.16
CA ILE A 235 52.73 -4.60 -43.37
C ILE A 235 53.51 -5.91 -43.52
N VAL A 236 52.80 -6.99 -43.85
CA VAL A 236 53.38 -8.33 -44.01
C VAL A 236 53.25 -8.77 -45.46
N LEU A 237 54.35 -9.25 -46.01
CA LEU A 237 54.55 -9.58 -47.41
C LEU A 237 55.13 -11.00 -47.50
N ASP A 238 54.63 -11.81 -48.43
CA ASP A 238 55.40 -12.97 -48.90
C ASP A 238 56.24 -12.49 -50.08
N ALA A 239 57.57 -12.52 -49.90
CA ALA A 239 58.53 -11.94 -50.83
C ALA A 239 59.49 -12.99 -51.37
N ARG A 240 59.79 -12.92 -52.67
CA ARG A 240 60.91 -13.61 -53.30
C ARG A 240 61.86 -12.58 -53.87
N ASP A 241 63.16 -12.82 -53.73
CA ASP A 241 64.21 -11.93 -54.22
C ASP A 241 63.90 -10.49 -53.75
N ILE A 242 64.02 -10.22 -52.44
CA ILE A 242 63.55 -8.96 -51.84
C ILE A 242 64.29 -7.76 -52.44
N GLU A 243 63.49 -6.84 -53.00
CA GLU A 243 63.90 -5.51 -53.42
C GLU A 243 62.78 -4.51 -53.05
N LEU A 244 63.07 -3.63 -52.10
CA LEU A 244 62.15 -2.60 -51.61
C LEU A 244 62.48 -1.27 -52.25
N GLN A 245 61.50 -0.65 -52.89
CA GLN A 245 61.62 0.74 -53.34
C GLN A 245 61.72 1.70 -52.14
N PRO A 246 62.31 2.90 -52.31
CA PRO A 246 62.28 3.92 -51.27
C PRO A 246 60.86 4.22 -50.80
N LEU A 247 60.67 4.18 -49.48
CA LEU A 247 59.40 4.45 -48.84
C LEU A 247 59.25 5.95 -48.65
N ILE A 248 58.15 6.50 -49.17
CA ILE A 248 57.78 7.91 -48.99
C ILE A 248 56.70 8.01 -47.92
N ILE A 249 56.93 8.86 -46.92
CA ILE A 249 55.96 9.17 -45.88
C ILE A 249 55.66 10.66 -45.94
N SER A 250 54.45 10.98 -46.38
CA SER A 250 53.97 12.37 -46.38
C SER A 250 53.35 12.69 -45.04
N VAL A 251 53.74 13.81 -44.45
CA VAL A 251 53.28 14.27 -43.13
C VAL A 251 52.66 15.66 -43.29
N PHE A 252 51.42 15.78 -42.83
CA PHE A 252 50.63 17.01 -42.91
C PHE A 252 50.21 17.46 -41.51
N PRO A 253 50.51 18.70 -41.10
CA PRO A 253 49.93 19.30 -39.90
C PRO A 253 48.44 19.53 -40.10
N LYS A 254 47.65 18.51 -39.78
CA LYS A 254 46.22 18.52 -40.01
C LYS A 254 45.54 17.46 -39.17
N LEU A 255 44.43 17.85 -38.56
CA LEU A 255 43.47 16.90 -38.00
C LEU A 255 42.50 16.45 -39.11
N PRO A 256 42.21 15.14 -39.27
CA PRO A 256 41.11 14.65 -40.08
C PRO A 256 39.76 15.27 -39.66
N ALA A 257 38.69 15.00 -40.40
CA ALA A 257 37.37 15.51 -40.06
C ALA A 257 37.03 15.20 -38.58
N SER A 258 36.65 16.24 -37.84
CA SER A 258 36.26 16.11 -36.44
C SER A 258 34.99 15.27 -36.31
N PRO A 259 34.81 14.53 -35.20
CA PRO A 259 33.54 13.93 -34.85
C PRO A 259 32.42 14.97 -34.80
N ASP A 260 31.19 14.53 -35.01
CA ASP A 260 30.00 15.36 -34.78
C ASP A 260 29.68 15.39 -33.27
N PHE A 261 29.88 16.55 -32.64
CA PHE A 261 29.61 16.77 -31.22
C PHE A 261 28.21 17.34 -30.95
N SER A 262 27.40 17.58 -31.99
CA SER A 262 26.08 18.22 -31.85
C SER A 262 25.10 17.45 -30.95
N VAL A 263 25.32 16.14 -30.78
CA VAL A 263 24.55 15.26 -29.89
C VAL A 263 24.60 15.68 -28.41
N ALA A 264 25.64 16.40 -27.98
CA ALA A 264 25.78 16.88 -26.60
C ALA A 264 24.58 17.74 -26.17
N SER A 265 24.16 18.65 -27.06
CA SER A 265 23.04 19.56 -26.81
C SER A 265 21.69 18.83 -26.69
N GLU A 266 21.50 17.74 -27.42
CA GLU A 266 20.27 16.93 -27.34
C GLU A 266 20.28 16.05 -26.08
N LEU A 267 21.42 15.47 -25.71
CA LEU A 267 21.57 14.73 -24.46
C LEU A 267 21.40 15.63 -23.24
N ALA A 268 21.85 16.89 -23.30
CA ALA A 268 21.62 17.85 -22.23
C ALA A 268 20.12 18.10 -21.97
N LYS A 269 19.28 18.16 -23.02
CA LYS A 269 17.82 18.26 -22.86
C LYS A 269 17.23 17.01 -22.22
N VAL A 270 17.78 15.82 -22.52
CA VAL A 270 17.36 14.56 -21.87
C VAL A 270 17.71 14.58 -20.38
N VAL A 271 18.90 15.09 -20.02
CA VAL A 271 19.29 15.29 -18.62
C VAL A 271 18.29 16.19 -17.90
N ASP A 272 17.93 17.35 -18.48
CA ASP A 272 16.95 18.26 -17.87
C ASP A 272 15.57 17.62 -17.72
N ALA A 273 15.15 16.79 -18.68
CA ALA A 273 13.91 16.04 -18.61
C ALA A 273 13.94 14.96 -17.49
N LEU A 274 15.07 14.27 -17.33
CA LEU A 274 15.28 13.29 -16.26
C LEU A 274 15.25 13.95 -14.87
N ASP A 275 15.86 15.13 -14.74
CA ASP A 275 15.78 15.93 -13.51
C ASP A 275 14.35 16.36 -13.20
N GLY A 276 13.60 16.79 -14.22
CA GLY A 276 12.17 17.11 -14.08
C GLY A 276 11.33 15.89 -13.64
N LEU A 277 11.61 14.70 -14.18
CA LEU A 277 10.95 13.46 -13.77
C LEU A 277 11.32 13.03 -12.34
N ALA A 278 12.58 13.20 -11.95
CA ALA A 278 13.04 12.94 -10.58
C ALA A 278 12.33 13.87 -9.58
N GLN A 279 12.25 15.17 -9.88
CA GLN A 279 11.51 16.14 -9.08
C GLN A 279 10.01 15.84 -9.00
N LEU A 280 9.40 15.41 -10.11
CA LEU A 280 8.01 14.98 -10.12
C LEU A 280 7.79 13.76 -9.22
N SER A 281 8.68 12.77 -9.28
CA SER A 281 8.61 11.56 -8.45
C SER A 281 8.76 11.90 -6.96
N ASP A 282 9.67 12.80 -6.62
CA ASP A 282 9.83 13.33 -5.26
C ASP A 282 8.58 14.11 -4.80
N GLY A 283 7.98 14.92 -5.68
CA GLY A 283 6.75 15.64 -5.40
C GLY A 283 5.56 14.70 -5.16
N GLN A 284 5.42 13.65 -5.98
CA GLN A 284 4.41 12.60 -5.79
C GLN A 284 4.63 11.87 -4.45
N ARG A 285 5.88 11.57 -4.10
CA ARG A 285 6.22 10.98 -2.80
C ARG A 285 5.80 11.89 -1.66
N GLN A 286 6.09 13.20 -1.73
CA GLN A 286 5.68 14.17 -0.70
C GLN A 286 4.16 14.22 -0.53
N VAL A 287 3.39 14.11 -1.62
CA VAL A 287 1.93 14.02 -1.55
C VAL A 287 1.49 12.73 -0.85
N VAL A 288 2.07 11.58 -1.21
CA VAL A 288 1.74 10.30 -0.58
C VAL A 288 2.09 10.29 0.91
N THR A 289 3.26 10.83 1.29
CA THR A 289 3.64 10.96 2.71
C THR A 289 2.74 11.94 3.45
N GLY A 290 2.35 13.06 2.84
CA GLY A 290 1.39 13.99 3.44
C GLY A 290 -0.01 13.38 3.64
N ILE A 291 -0.44 12.49 2.74
CA ILE A 291 -1.66 11.70 2.92
C ILE A 291 -1.51 10.73 4.10
N LEU A 292 -0.38 10.02 4.19
CA LEU A 292 -0.09 9.10 5.31
C LEU A 292 -0.08 9.83 6.66
N ASP A 293 0.59 10.98 6.76
CA ASP A 293 0.62 11.81 7.98
C ASP A 293 -0.79 12.28 8.36
N GLY A 294 -1.62 12.66 7.39
CA GLY A 294 -3.03 13.02 7.61
C GLY A 294 -3.89 11.84 8.09
N MET A 295 -3.49 10.60 7.80
CA MET A 295 -4.16 9.38 8.22
C MET A 295 -3.71 8.88 9.61
N GLU A 296 -2.60 9.39 10.18
CA GLU A 296 -2.14 9.05 11.54
C GLU A 296 -3.08 9.58 12.64
N GLY A 297 -3.84 10.64 12.36
CA GLY A 297 -4.84 11.20 13.31
C GLY A 297 -6.11 10.35 13.50
N PHE A 298 -6.28 9.27 12.72
CA PHE A 298 -7.42 8.36 12.82
C PHE A 298 -7.08 7.15 13.70
N ASP A 299 -7.47 7.21 14.98
CA ASP A 299 -7.40 6.09 15.93
C ASP A 299 -8.62 5.18 15.79
N THR A 300 -8.42 4.01 15.17
CA THR A 300 -9.47 2.99 14.96
C THR A 300 -9.59 2.00 16.12
N SER A 301 -8.72 2.08 17.14
CA SER A 301 -8.70 1.14 18.27
C SER A 301 -9.92 1.27 19.21
N ALA A 302 -10.55 2.44 19.23
CA ALA A 302 -11.78 2.69 19.98
C ALA A 302 -13.02 1.97 19.37
N ILE A 303 -12.99 1.67 18.07
CA ILE A 303 -14.12 1.11 17.33
C ILE A 303 -14.25 -0.41 17.55
N SER A 304 -13.13 -1.12 17.69
CA SER A 304 -13.10 -2.57 17.93
C SER A 304 -13.51 -2.94 19.36
N GLY A 305 -13.19 -2.10 20.35
CA GLY A 305 -13.61 -2.30 21.75
C GLY A 305 -15.13 -2.19 21.96
N ALA A 306 -15.78 -1.24 21.27
CA ALA A 306 -17.22 -1.00 21.37
C ALA A 306 -18.07 -2.16 20.82
N ALA A 307 -17.64 -2.81 19.73
CA ALA A 307 -18.34 -3.94 19.13
C ALA A 307 -18.42 -5.16 20.07
N SER A 308 -17.30 -5.49 20.75
CA SER A 308 -17.25 -6.61 21.68
C SER A 308 -18.13 -6.42 22.93
N GLY A 309 -18.25 -5.18 23.41
CA GLY A 309 -19.13 -4.83 24.54
C GLY A 309 -20.63 -4.96 24.21
N LEU A 310 -21.02 -4.64 22.98
CA LEU A 310 -22.41 -4.75 22.52
C LEU A 310 -22.86 -6.21 22.36
N ASP A 311 -21.96 -7.09 21.93
CA ASP A 311 -22.25 -8.53 21.84
C ASP A 311 -22.41 -9.19 23.23
N ALA A 312 -21.59 -8.79 24.20
CA ALA A 312 -21.72 -9.26 25.59
C ALA A 312 -23.05 -8.80 26.21
N MET A 313 -23.47 -7.56 25.95
CA MET A 313 -24.75 -7.02 26.41
C MET A 313 -25.95 -7.74 25.77
N ARG A 314 -25.88 -8.03 24.45
CA ARG A 314 -26.91 -8.81 23.74
C ARG A 314 -27.09 -10.21 24.35
N SER A 315 -25.99 -10.91 24.61
CA SER A 315 -26.03 -12.22 25.26
C SER A 315 -26.66 -12.16 26.67
N GLY A 316 -26.40 -11.08 27.42
CA GLY A 316 -27.02 -10.84 28.72
C GLY A 316 -28.54 -10.64 28.63
N LEU A 317 -29.03 -9.88 27.65
CA LEU A 317 -30.46 -9.63 27.43
C LEU A 317 -31.22 -10.88 27.00
N GLN A 318 -30.62 -11.73 26.16
CA GLN A 318 -31.20 -13.01 25.74
C GLN A 318 -31.40 -13.96 26.94
N LYS A 319 -30.39 -14.09 27.81
CA LYS A 319 -30.48 -14.90 29.04
C LYS A 319 -31.56 -14.39 30.01
N LEU A 320 -31.75 -13.07 30.10
CA LEU A 320 -32.81 -12.47 30.91
C LEU A 320 -34.21 -12.74 30.32
N ALA A 321 -34.36 -12.69 29.00
CA ALA A 321 -35.62 -13.01 28.32
C ALA A 321 -36.01 -14.48 28.51
N GLU A 322 -35.04 -15.39 28.43
CA GLU A 322 -35.23 -16.82 28.74
C GLU A 322 -35.67 -17.03 30.21
N GLY A 323 -35.04 -16.32 31.15
CA GLY A 323 -35.42 -16.36 32.57
C GLY A 323 -36.85 -15.87 32.82
N ALA A 324 -37.26 -14.78 32.17
CA ALA A 324 -38.61 -14.24 32.27
C ALA A 324 -39.67 -15.21 31.69
N ASN A 325 -39.37 -15.87 30.57
CA ASN A 325 -40.20 -16.94 30.01
C ASN A 325 -40.33 -18.14 30.96
N GLY A 326 -39.25 -18.53 31.65
CA GLY A 326 -39.26 -19.59 32.66
C GLY A 326 -40.19 -19.29 33.85
N VAL A 327 -40.21 -18.04 34.32
CA VAL A 327 -41.13 -17.58 35.37
C VAL A 327 -42.58 -17.61 34.89
N GLY A 328 -42.84 -17.19 33.65
CA GLY A 328 -44.17 -17.29 33.03
C GLY A 328 -44.68 -18.73 32.94
N ALA A 329 -43.83 -19.66 32.51
CA ALA A 329 -44.18 -21.09 32.44
C ALA A 329 -44.49 -21.70 33.82
N LEU A 330 -43.73 -21.33 34.85
CA LEU A 330 -43.97 -21.78 36.22
C LEU A 330 -45.31 -21.28 36.76
N ALA A 331 -45.62 -19.99 36.57
CA ALA A 331 -46.88 -19.40 36.99
C ALA A 331 -48.08 -20.04 36.28
N ALA A 332 -47.94 -20.38 34.99
CA ALA A 332 -48.98 -21.10 34.24
C ALA A 332 -49.26 -22.50 34.81
N ALA A 333 -48.21 -23.25 35.17
CA ALA A 333 -48.35 -24.57 35.79
C ALA A 333 -49.04 -24.50 37.17
N GLN A 334 -48.72 -23.48 37.97
CA GLN A 334 -49.35 -23.25 39.28
C GLN A 334 -50.84 -22.88 39.15
N VAL A 335 -51.20 -22.06 38.15
CA VAL A 335 -52.61 -21.75 37.84
C VAL A 335 -53.36 -23.03 37.46
N GLN A 336 -52.79 -23.87 36.59
CA GLN A 336 -53.41 -25.13 36.19
C GLN A 336 -53.61 -26.09 37.37
N TYR A 337 -52.64 -26.15 38.29
CA TYR A 337 -52.77 -26.94 39.52
C TYR A 337 -53.89 -26.42 40.42
N LEU A 338 -53.97 -25.10 40.63
CA LEU A 338 -55.03 -24.47 41.42
C LEU A 338 -56.42 -24.68 40.81
N ASP A 339 -56.54 -24.61 39.48
CA ASP A 339 -57.80 -24.90 38.79
C ASP A 339 -58.30 -26.32 39.09
N GLY A 340 -57.40 -27.30 39.12
CA GLY A 340 -57.73 -28.68 39.50
C GLY A 340 -58.21 -28.80 40.95
N VAL A 341 -57.54 -28.12 41.89
CA VAL A 341 -57.93 -28.12 43.31
C VAL A 341 -59.28 -27.43 43.52
N ILE A 342 -59.51 -26.28 42.87
CA ILE A 342 -60.78 -25.52 42.96
C ILE A 342 -61.95 -26.33 42.38
N ALA A 343 -61.72 -27.04 41.27
CA ALA A 343 -62.73 -27.91 40.66
C ALA A 343 -63.08 -29.13 41.52
N GLY A 344 -62.11 -29.66 42.29
CA GLY A 344 -62.32 -30.79 43.20
C GLY A 344 -63.13 -30.49 44.46
N ILE A 345 -63.37 -29.21 44.78
CA ILE A 345 -64.24 -28.81 45.90
C ILE A 345 -65.70 -28.74 45.39
N ASP A 346 -66.42 -29.85 45.56
CA ASP A 346 -67.86 -29.98 45.30
C ASP A 346 -68.66 -29.78 46.60
N THR A 347 -69.26 -28.60 46.73
CA THR A 347 -70.09 -28.24 47.88
C THR A 347 -71.53 -28.77 47.77
N GLY A 348 -71.94 -29.36 46.64
CA GLY A 348 -73.28 -29.92 46.43
C GLY A 348 -73.48 -31.30 47.06
N ALA A 349 -72.40 -32.03 47.37
CA ALA A 349 -72.45 -33.34 48.03
C ALA A 349 -72.99 -33.33 49.48
N PHE A 350 -73.30 -32.15 50.03
CA PHE A 350 -73.75 -31.97 51.41
C PHE A 350 -75.25 -31.65 51.55
N ASP A 351 -76.00 -31.55 50.45
CA ASP A 351 -77.43 -31.20 50.46
C ASP A 351 -78.29 -32.27 51.18
N ASP A 352 -77.91 -33.54 51.10
CA ASP A 352 -78.61 -34.68 51.74
C ASP A 352 -78.65 -34.61 53.28
N LEU A 353 -77.68 -33.93 53.90
CA LEU A 353 -77.60 -33.78 55.37
C LEU A 353 -78.68 -32.84 55.91
N THR A 354 -79.11 -31.87 55.10
CA THR A 354 -80.17 -30.93 55.48
C THR A 354 -81.56 -31.58 55.44
N GLN A 355 -81.77 -32.53 54.52
CA GLN A 355 -83.02 -33.28 54.39
C GLN A 355 -83.23 -34.26 55.56
N LEU A 356 -82.15 -34.89 56.04
CA LEU A 356 -82.20 -35.79 57.20
C LEU A 356 -82.64 -35.08 58.48
N GLN A 357 -82.18 -33.84 58.69
CA GLN A 357 -82.56 -33.04 59.86
C GLN A 357 -84.05 -32.69 59.85
N ALA A 358 -84.61 -32.36 58.68
CA ALA A 358 -86.04 -32.06 58.53
C ALA A 358 -86.92 -33.30 58.79
N ALA A 359 -86.50 -34.48 58.32
CA ALA A 359 -87.25 -35.72 58.53
C ALA A 359 -87.31 -36.15 60.01
N LEU A 360 -86.21 -35.98 60.76
CA LEU A 360 -86.16 -36.27 62.20
C LEU A 360 -87.10 -35.35 63.00
N GLN A 361 -87.25 -34.09 62.60
CA GLN A 361 -88.18 -33.15 63.24
C GLN A 361 -89.65 -33.53 62.99
N GLN A 362 -90.00 -34.01 61.80
CA GLN A 362 -91.35 -34.46 61.49
C GLN A 362 -91.74 -35.73 62.26
N LEU A 363 -90.81 -36.68 62.40
CA LEU A 363 -91.03 -37.89 63.17
C LEU A 363 -91.25 -37.59 64.66
N ALA A 364 -90.52 -36.62 65.23
CA ALA A 364 -90.68 -36.19 66.61
C ALA A 364 -92.08 -35.64 66.88
N GLN A 365 -92.58 -34.80 65.98
CA GLN A 365 -93.93 -34.24 66.08
C GLN A 365 -95.02 -35.32 66.04
N GLY A 366 -94.86 -36.36 65.21
CA GLY A 366 -95.81 -37.47 65.13
C GLY A 366 -95.89 -38.31 66.40
N VAL A 367 -94.74 -38.58 67.04
CA VAL A 367 -94.68 -39.33 68.31
C VAL A 367 -95.32 -38.53 69.45
N ALA A 368 -95.06 -37.22 69.53
CA ALA A 368 -95.67 -36.34 70.54
C ALA A 368 -97.21 -36.31 70.43
N GLN A 369 -97.75 -36.23 69.20
CA GLN A 369 -99.21 -36.27 69.00
C GLN A 369 -99.85 -37.60 69.44
N ALA A 370 -99.17 -38.72 69.21
CA ALA A 370 -99.65 -40.03 69.65
C ALA A 370 -99.61 -40.16 71.19
N HIS A 371 -98.59 -39.59 71.83
CA HIS A 371 -98.47 -39.54 73.28
C HIS A 371 -99.64 -38.76 73.90
N ASP A 372 -99.91 -37.55 73.41
CA ASP A 372 -101.03 -36.70 73.86
C ASP A 372 -102.38 -37.42 73.71
N GLY A 373 -102.59 -38.12 72.60
CA GLY A 373 -103.81 -38.90 72.35
C GLY A 373 -104.00 -40.04 73.35
N ALA A 374 -102.93 -40.73 73.73
CA ALA A 374 -103.00 -41.81 74.73
C ALA A 374 -103.38 -41.26 76.12
N GLU A 375 -102.80 -40.13 76.55
CA GLU A 375 -103.14 -39.46 77.81
C GLU A 375 -104.61 -39.00 77.85
N GLN A 376 -105.15 -38.49 76.74
CA GLN A 376 -106.56 -38.12 76.65
C GLN A 376 -107.50 -39.31 76.83
N VAL A 377 -107.15 -40.49 76.30
CA VAL A 377 -107.94 -41.72 76.47
C VAL A 377 -107.88 -42.20 77.92
N VAL A 378 -106.73 -42.10 78.60
CA VAL A 378 -106.61 -42.39 80.04
C VAL A 378 -107.56 -41.50 80.85
N SER A 379 -107.58 -40.20 80.58
CA SER A 379 -108.47 -39.23 81.24
C SER A 379 -109.96 -39.53 81.01
N LEU A 380 -110.33 -39.91 79.78
CA LEU A 380 -111.69 -40.34 79.46
C LEU A 380 -112.11 -41.58 80.26
N LEU A 381 -111.23 -42.58 80.33
CA LEU A 381 -111.47 -43.82 81.08
C LEU A 381 -111.63 -43.55 82.57
N ASP A 382 -110.85 -42.63 83.14
CA ASP A 382 -111.01 -42.17 84.53
C ASP A 382 -112.40 -41.57 84.77
N GLY A 383 -112.89 -40.74 83.83
CA GLY A 383 -114.24 -40.18 83.89
C GLY A 383 -115.33 -41.25 83.80
N GLN A 384 -115.21 -42.21 82.89
CA GLN A 384 -116.16 -43.33 82.74
C GLN A 384 -116.22 -44.20 84.00
N ILE A 385 -115.06 -44.50 84.57
CA ILE A 385 -114.90 -45.21 85.83
C ILE A 385 -115.65 -44.51 86.96
N ALA A 386 -115.51 -43.19 87.09
CA ALA A 386 -116.15 -42.42 88.14
C ALA A 386 -117.69 -42.45 88.03
N VAL A 387 -118.24 -42.32 86.83
CA VAL A 387 -119.69 -42.41 86.58
C VAL A 387 -120.20 -43.82 86.90
N LEU A 388 -119.45 -44.85 86.49
CA LEU A 388 -119.81 -46.24 86.77
C LEU A 388 -119.86 -46.51 88.28
N ASP A 389 -118.90 -45.99 89.05
CA ASP A 389 -118.90 -46.13 90.51
C ASP A 389 -120.11 -45.44 91.18
N GLN A 390 -120.59 -44.32 90.62
CA GLN A 390 -121.81 -43.66 91.09
C GLN A 390 -123.07 -44.51 90.81
N ILE A 391 -123.18 -45.09 89.60
CA ILE A 391 -124.28 -45.99 89.24
C ILE A 391 -124.28 -47.22 90.14
N ARG A 392 -123.11 -47.82 90.38
CA ARG A 392 -122.93 -48.95 91.32
C ARG A 392 -123.45 -48.61 92.70
N THR A 393 -123.10 -47.45 93.23
CA THR A 393 -123.54 -46.99 94.56
C THR A 393 -125.06 -46.79 94.62
N SER A 394 -125.66 -46.22 93.58
CA SER A 394 -127.11 -46.04 93.49
C SER A 394 -127.84 -47.38 93.43
N ASN A 395 -127.36 -48.32 92.61
CA ASN A 395 -127.94 -49.66 92.49
C ASN A 395 -127.86 -50.44 93.80
N ALA A 396 -126.73 -50.38 94.50
CA ALA A 396 -126.58 -50.98 95.83
C ALA A 396 -127.58 -50.42 96.85
N SER A 397 -127.87 -49.12 96.79
CA SER A 397 -128.85 -48.47 97.67
C SER A 397 -130.29 -48.91 97.37
N LEU A 398 -130.66 -48.99 96.09
CA LEU A 398 -131.96 -49.53 95.67
C LEU A 398 -132.12 -51.00 96.04
N LEU A 399 -131.07 -51.79 95.87
CA LEU A 399 -131.04 -53.21 96.24
C LEU A 399 -131.34 -53.38 97.73
N ALA A 400 -130.66 -52.62 98.60
CA ALA A 400 -130.90 -52.67 100.03
C ALA A 400 -132.37 -52.33 100.38
N LEU A 401 -132.92 -51.27 99.80
CA LEU A 401 -134.32 -50.89 100.02
C LEU A 401 -135.31 -51.97 99.54
N ALA A 402 -135.05 -52.58 98.38
CA ALA A 402 -135.90 -53.65 97.85
C ALA A 402 -135.89 -54.89 98.75
N GLN A 403 -134.72 -55.26 99.28
CA GLN A 403 -134.58 -56.38 100.21
C GLN A 403 -135.36 -56.13 101.52
N ASP A 404 -135.26 -54.92 102.09
CA ASP A 404 -136.00 -54.54 103.30
C ASP A 404 -137.53 -54.64 103.10
N ARG A 405 -138.04 -54.19 101.94
CA ARG A 405 -139.48 -54.26 101.64
C ARG A 405 -139.95 -55.69 101.38
N ALA A 406 -139.16 -56.49 100.66
CA ALA A 406 -139.48 -57.90 100.43
C ALA A 406 -139.57 -58.68 101.75
N ALA A 407 -138.71 -58.36 102.73
CA ALA A 407 -138.77 -58.97 104.05
C ALA A 407 -140.03 -58.57 104.84
N ALA A 408 -140.48 -57.32 104.72
CA ALA A 408 -141.67 -56.82 105.40
C ALA A 408 -142.99 -57.39 104.85
N TYR A 409 -143.03 -57.74 103.56
CA TYR A 409 -144.22 -58.29 102.88
C TYR A 409 -143.89 -59.63 102.20
N PRO A 410 -143.69 -60.70 102.99
CA PRO A 410 -143.10 -61.96 102.49
C PRO A 410 -144.01 -62.78 101.56
N THR A 411 -145.30 -62.46 101.49
CA THR A 411 -146.24 -63.13 100.57
C THR A 411 -146.35 -62.46 99.20
N ASP A 412 -145.66 -61.35 98.96
CA ASP A 412 -145.64 -60.67 97.66
C ASP A 412 -144.42 -61.10 96.82
N PRO A 413 -144.60 -61.94 95.77
CA PRO A 413 -143.50 -62.46 94.97
C PRO A 413 -142.81 -61.40 94.10
N GLN A 414 -143.43 -60.24 93.85
CA GLN A 414 -142.87 -59.21 92.98
C GLN A 414 -141.68 -58.49 93.64
N LEU A 415 -141.71 -58.30 94.97
CA LEU A 415 -140.63 -57.64 95.70
C LEU A 415 -139.36 -58.49 95.78
N ALA A 416 -139.49 -59.81 95.93
CA ALA A 416 -138.35 -60.73 95.94
C ALA A 416 -137.64 -60.78 94.58
N ALA A 417 -138.40 -60.80 93.48
CA ALA A 417 -137.85 -60.77 92.13
C ALA A 417 -137.09 -59.46 91.84
N LEU A 418 -137.60 -58.32 92.32
CA LEU A 418 -136.92 -57.03 92.18
C LEU A 418 -135.57 -57.00 92.90
N ALA A 419 -135.50 -57.49 94.14
CA ALA A 419 -134.24 -57.58 94.88
C ALA A 419 -133.22 -58.50 94.19
N GLN A 420 -133.66 -59.64 93.66
CA GLN A 420 -132.77 -60.56 92.93
C GLN A 420 -132.25 -59.93 91.63
N GLY A 421 -133.10 -59.20 90.89
CA GLY A 421 -132.70 -58.47 89.69
C GLY A 421 -131.64 -57.39 89.96
N LEU A 422 -131.82 -56.60 91.02
CA LEU A 422 -130.87 -55.56 91.42
C LEU A 422 -129.52 -56.13 91.87
N ALA A 423 -129.50 -57.31 92.51
CA ALA A 423 -128.27 -58.00 92.90
C ALA A 423 -127.49 -58.52 91.68
N GLN A 424 -128.18 -59.07 90.69
CA GLN A 424 -127.56 -59.51 89.44
C GLN A 424 -126.99 -58.31 88.66
N GLN A 425 -127.71 -57.19 88.65
CA GLN A 425 -127.22 -55.94 88.06
C GLN A 425 -125.96 -55.43 88.76
N GLN A 426 -125.86 -55.54 90.09
CA GLN A 426 -124.66 -55.13 90.84
C GLN A 426 -123.41 -55.90 90.40
N ALA A 427 -123.51 -57.22 90.30
CA ALA A 427 -122.39 -58.07 89.89
C ALA A 427 -121.89 -57.75 88.46
N LEU A 428 -122.81 -57.41 87.54
CA LEU A 428 -122.45 -56.98 86.19
C LEU A 428 -121.70 -55.64 86.20
N LEU A 429 -122.11 -54.69 87.04
CA LEU A 429 -121.44 -53.39 87.16
C LEU A 429 -120.05 -53.53 87.80
N ASP A 430 -119.89 -54.42 88.78
CA ASP A 430 -118.60 -54.73 89.40
C ASP A 430 -117.64 -55.34 88.36
N ALA A 431 -118.12 -56.29 87.55
CA ALA A 431 -117.33 -56.89 86.48
C ALA A 431 -116.93 -55.85 85.41
N LEU A 432 -117.81 -54.91 85.04
CA LEU A 432 -117.46 -53.84 84.12
C LEU A 432 -116.37 -52.91 84.69
N ARG A 433 -116.39 -52.67 86.01
CA ARG A 433 -115.46 -51.75 86.67
C ARG A 433 -114.07 -52.33 86.85
N SER A 434 -113.99 -53.49 87.47
CA SER A 434 -112.74 -54.11 87.92
C SER A 434 -112.42 -55.43 87.23
N GLY A 435 -113.27 -55.87 86.30
CA GLY A 435 -113.15 -57.17 85.67
C GLY A 435 -113.84 -58.26 86.48
N GLY A 436 -114.11 -59.38 85.83
CA GLY A 436 -114.79 -60.51 86.44
C GLY A 436 -115.20 -61.57 85.43
N VAL A 437 -116.03 -62.53 85.84
CA VAL A 437 -116.54 -63.59 84.97
C VAL A 437 -118.04 -63.38 84.75
N VAL A 438 -118.42 -63.05 83.52
CA VAL A 438 -119.84 -62.87 83.13
C VAL A 438 -120.20 -63.98 82.15
N GLY A 439 -121.24 -64.77 82.44
CA GLY A 439 -121.65 -65.90 81.58
C GLY A 439 -120.59 -67.00 81.42
N GLY A 440 -119.65 -67.12 82.36
CA GLY A 440 -118.57 -68.11 82.34
C GLY A 440 -117.27 -67.66 81.63
N GLN A 441 -117.22 -66.43 81.09
CA GLN A 441 -116.03 -65.88 80.44
C GLN A 441 -115.43 -64.71 81.23
N PRO A 442 -114.09 -64.67 81.42
CA PRO A 442 -113.43 -63.53 82.04
C PRO A 442 -113.46 -62.32 81.10
N ILE A 443 -113.85 -61.17 81.62
CA ILE A 443 -113.84 -59.88 80.91
C ILE A 443 -112.96 -58.89 81.69
N PRO A 444 -112.06 -58.12 81.02
CA PRO A 444 -111.27 -57.10 81.67
C PRO A 444 -112.15 -55.93 82.08
N GLY A 445 -111.81 -55.30 83.21
CA GLY A 445 -112.49 -54.10 83.67
C GLY A 445 -112.01 -52.85 82.93
N LEU A 446 -112.75 -51.76 83.11
CA LEU A 446 -112.28 -50.44 82.68
C LEU A 446 -110.95 -50.05 83.34
N SER A 447 -110.69 -50.50 84.58
CA SER A 447 -109.39 -50.30 85.26
C SER A 447 -108.20 -50.86 84.47
N ASP A 448 -108.34 -52.09 83.96
CA ASP A 448 -107.26 -52.80 83.27
C ASP A 448 -106.96 -52.11 81.93
N THR A 449 -108.03 -51.71 81.23
CA THR A 449 -107.93 -50.95 79.98
C THR A 449 -107.19 -49.63 80.20
N ARG A 450 -107.53 -48.89 81.26
CA ARG A 450 -106.88 -47.61 81.61
C ARG A 450 -105.39 -47.78 81.93
N ALA A 451 -105.03 -48.83 82.67
CA ALA A 451 -103.62 -49.12 82.97
C ALA A 451 -102.80 -49.44 81.72
N ALA A 452 -103.36 -50.20 80.79
CA ALA A 452 -102.69 -50.54 79.53
C ALA A 452 -102.43 -49.29 78.65
N VAL A 453 -103.39 -48.37 78.56
CA VAL A 453 -103.22 -47.13 77.79
C VAL A 453 -102.18 -46.20 78.46
N ALA A 454 -102.14 -46.14 79.79
CA ALA A 454 -101.13 -45.34 80.51
C ALA A 454 -99.69 -45.86 80.28
N GLN A 455 -99.50 -47.18 80.19
CA GLN A 455 -98.18 -47.75 79.84
C GLN A 455 -97.76 -47.40 78.41
N LEU A 456 -98.71 -47.36 77.47
CA LEU A 456 -98.45 -46.92 76.10
C LEU A 456 -98.00 -45.45 76.06
N ALA A 457 -98.68 -44.57 76.80
CA ALA A 457 -98.29 -43.16 76.91
C ALA A 457 -96.84 -43.01 77.40
N ALA A 458 -96.49 -43.69 78.51
CA ALA A 458 -95.13 -43.65 79.03
C ALA A 458 -94.06 -44.15 78.03
N GLY A 459 -94.37 -45.15 77.20
CA GLY A 459 -93.46 -45.63 76.15
C GLY A 459 -93.26 -44.63 75.01
N LEU A 460 -94.30 -43.87 74.66
CA LEU A 460 -94.22 -42.82 73.64
C LEU A 460 -93.36 -41.64 74.11
N GLN A 461 -93.47 -41.25 75.39
CA GLN A 461 -92.62 -40.20 75.97
C GLN A 461 -91.12 -40.54 75.89
N GLN A 462 -90.73 -41.79 76.20
CA GLN A 462 -89.33 -42.22 76.08
C GLN A 462 -88.80 -42.16 74.64
N THR A 463 -89.68 -42.38 73.65
CA THR A 463 -89.32 -42.32 72.24
C THR A 463 -89.09 -40.88 71.78
N GLU A 464 -89.88 -39.93 72.28
CA GLU A 464 -89.70 -38.49 72.04
C GLU A 464 -88.33 -38.00 72.54
N ASP A 465 -87.98 -38.32 73.78
CA ASP A 465 -86.72 -37.93 74.40
C ASP A 465 -85.50 -38.46 73.61
N GLY A 466 -85.57 -39.71 73.13
CA GLY A 466 -84.52 -40.32 72.31
C GLY A 466 -84.31 -39.63 70.96
N LEU A 467 -85.40 -39.20 70.31
CA LEU A 467 -85.32 -38.55 69.01
C LEU A 467 -84.76 -37.12 69.09
N ALA A 468 -85.04 -36.41 70.19
CA ALA A 468 -84.46 -35.10 70.47
C ALA A 468 -82.92 -35.13 70.57
N ALA A 469 -82.35 -36.18 71.17
CA ALA A 469 -80.90 -36.36 71.27
C ALA A 469 -80.22 -36.55 69.90
N VAL A 470 -80.86 -37.30 68.99
CA VAL A 470 -80.35 -37.55 67.62
C VAL A 470 -80.36 -36.26 66.79
N ALA A 471 -81.42 -35.44 66.91
CA ALA A 471 -81.52 -34.18 66.20
C ALA A 471 -80.42 -33.16 66.61
N GLN A 472 -79.99 -33.18 67.87
CA GLN A 472 -78.92 -32.31 68.36
C GLN A 472 -77.55 -32.65 67.77
N GLN A 473 -77.26 -33.94 67.56
CA GLN A 473 -76.00 -34.39 66.95
C GLN A 473 -75.94 -34.10 65.44
N ALA A 474 -77.08 -34.18 64.74
CA ALA A 474 -77.17 -33.82 63.32
C ALA A 474 -76.89 -32.32 63.06
N GLY A 475 -77.19 -31.44 64.02
CA GLY A 475 -76.95 -29.99 63.89
C GLY A 475 -75.47 -29.58 63.79
N ALA A 476 -74.54 -30.37 64.33
CA ALA A 476 -73.10 -30.10 64.25
C ALA A 476 -72.52 -30.34 62.84
N LEU A 477 -73.13 -31.24 62.06
CA LEU A 477 -72.72 -31.56 60.69
C LEU A 477 -73.08 -30.47 59.66
N ALA A 478 -73.99 -29.56 60.01
CA ALA A 478 -74.45 -28.48 59.11
C ALA A 478 -73.41 -27.37 58.86
N GLN A 479 -72.31 -27.31 59.63
CA GLN A 479 -71.27 -26.27 59.49
C GLN A 479 -70.16 -26.61 58.48
N VAL A 480 -70.08 -27.86 58.05
CA VAL A 480 -69.04 -28.37 57.13
C VAL A 480 -69.10 -27.72 55.72
N PRO A 481 -70.28 -27.52 55.10
CA PRO A 481 -70.36 -26.93 53.75
C PRO A 481 -69.84 -25.49 53.69
N ALA A 482 -70.08 -24.70 54.73
CA ALA A 482 -69.65 -23.31 54.80
C ALA A 482 -68.11 -23.17 54.85
N ALA A 483 -67.42 -24.08 55.52
CA ALA A 483 -65.96 -24.10 55.58
C ALA A 483 -65.32 -24.42 54.22
N PHE A 484 -65.87 -25.37 53.47
CA PHE A 484 -65.40 -25.70 52.12
C PHE A 484 -65.67 -24.57 51.10
N ALA A 485 -66.79 -23.85 51.25
CA ALA A 485 -67.07 -22.66 50.44
C ALA A 485 -66.05 -21.53 50.69
N GLN A 486 -65.66 -21.30 51.94
CA GLN A 486 -64.63 -20.31 52.29
C GLN A 486 -63.25 -20.68 51.74
N LEU A 487 -62.87 -21.96 51.80
CA LEU A 487 -61.62 -22.46 51.23
C LEU A 487 -61.57 -22.25 49.70
N LYS A 488 -62.67 -22.56 48.99
CA LYS A 488 -62.78 -22.36 47.54
C LYS A 488 -62.61 -20.89 47.16
N ALA A 489 -63.22 -19.97 47.92
CA ALA A 489 -63.08 -18.54 47.70
C ALA A 489 -61.62 -18.04 47.89
N ALA A 490 -60.91 -18.53 48.90
CA ALA A 490 -59.51 -18.16 49.13
C ALA A 490 -58.58 -18.62 47.99
N LEU A 491 -58.81 -19.82 47.45
CA LEU A 491 -58.02 -20.35 46.32
C LEU A 491 -58.25 -19.56 45.02
N LEU A 492 -59.48 -19.08 44.79
CA LEU A 492 -59.80 -18.20 43.65
C LEU A 492 -59.05 -16.86 43.75
N VAL A 493 -58.97 -16.27 44.94
CA VAL A 493 -58.19 -15.03 45.16
C VAL A 493 -56.69 -15.23 44.92
N LEU A 494 -56.12 -16.38 45.28
CA LEU A 494 -54.72 -16.69 44.99
C LEU A 494 -54.47 -16.84 43.47
N ARG A 495 -55.43 -17.44 42.75
CA ARG A 495 -55.34 -17.65 41.29
C ARG A 495 -55.48 -16.35 40.52
N ASP A 496 -56.57 -15.62 40.75
CA ASP A 496 -57.00 -14.48 39.93
C ASP A 496 -56.57 -13.12 40.50
N GLY A 497 -56.16 -13.09 41.77
CA GLY A 497 -55.87 -11.87 42.51
C GLY A 497 -57.11 -11.32 43.22
N GLY A 498 -56.88 -10.40 44.15
CA GLY A 498 -57.96 -9.81 44.94
C GLY A 498 -57.45 -9.04 46.15
N VAL A 499 -58.35 -8.68 47.04
CA VAL A 499 -58.04 -7.93 48.26
C VAL A 499 -57.94 -8.90 49.43
N VAL A 500 -56.75 -9.01 50.02
CA VAL A 500 -56.50 -9.78 51.25
C VAL A 500 -56.12 -8.79 52.34
N GLN A 501 -56.92 -8.71 53.42
CA GLN A 501 -56.70 -7.78 54.54
C GLN A 501 -56.51 -6.30 54.12
N GLY A 502 -57.22 -5.84 53.08
CA GLY A 502 -57.15 -4.47 52.59
C GLY A 502 -55.99 -4.17 51.64
N GLN A 503 -55.13 -5.15 51.35
CA GLN A 503 -54.06 -5.03 50.35
C GLN A 503 -54.46 -5.73 49.06
N GLN A 504 -54.34 -5.01 47.93
CA GLN A 504 -54.54 -5.57 46.60
C GLN A 504 -53.33 -6.46 46.28
N MET A 505 -53.55 -7.75 46.08
CA MET A 505 -52.50 -8.68 45.64
C MET A 505 -52.77 -9.15 44.21
N PRO A 506 -51.78 -9.09 43.31
CA PRO A 506 -51.91 -9.62 41.95
C PRO A 506 -52.00 -11.15 42.01
N GLY A 507 -52.84 -11.73 41.15
CA GLY A 507 -52.97 -13.18 41.02
C GLY A 507 -51.78 -13.81 40.31
N LEU A 508 -51.69 -15.14 40.38
CA LEU A 508 -50.72 -15.91 39.61
C LEU A 508 -50.92 -15.73 38.09
N VAL A 509 -52.15 -15.48 37.64
CA VAL A 509 -52.45 -15.12 36.24
C VAL A 509 -51.76 -13.81 35.84
N THR A 510 -51.85 -12.77 36.66
CA THR A 510 -51.18 -11.49 36.42
C THR A 510 -49.66 -11.64 36.42
N THR A 511 -49.13 -12.45 37.34
CA THR A 511 -47.69 -12.73 37.44
C THR A 511 -47.15 -13.41 36.18
N ARG A 512 -47.90 -14.38 35.62
CA ARG A 512 -47.59 -15.00 34.32
C ARG A 512 -47.54 -13.97 33.21
N ASP A 513 -48.58 -13.15 33.08
CA ASP A 513 -48.72 -12.22 31.96
C ASP A 513 -47.65 -11.12 31.99
N SER A 514 -47.30 -10.60 33.17
CA SER A 514 -46.19 -9.65 33.33
C SER A 514 -44.82 -10.26 33.01
N ALA A 515 -44.61 -11.54 33.34
CA ALA A 515 -43.36 -12.22 33.01
C ALA A 515 -43.19 -12.42 31.49
N LEU A 516 -44.27 -12.74 30.77
CA LEU A 516 -44.27 -12.86 29.31
C LEU A 516 -44.03 -11.49 28.63
N GLN A 517 -44.68 -10.43 29.10
CA GLN A 517 -44.45 -9.07 28.58
C GLN A 517 -43.01 -8.59 28.78
N LEU A 518 -42.40 -8.93 29.93
CA LEU A 518 -41.00 -8.64 30.18
C LEU A 518 -40.07 -9.40 29.22
N ALA A 519 -40.35 -10.68 28.96
CA ALA A 519 -39.59 -11.48 28.00
C ALA A 519 -39.65 -10.88 26.58
N ASP A 520 -40.84 -10.46 26.14
CA ASP A 520 -41.03 -9.81 24.84
C ASP A 520 -40.27 -8.48 24.75
N GLY A 521 -40.33 -7.64 25.80
CA GLY A 521 -39.60 -6.37 25.85
C GLY A 521 -38.07 -6.54 25.79
N LEU A 522 -37.55 -7.54 26.51
CA LEU A 522 -36.12 -7.89 26.46
C LEU A 522 -35.72 -8.44 25.07
N GLY A 523 -36.60 -9.21 24.43
CA GLY A 523 -36.43 -9.67 23.05
C GLY A 523 -36.35 -8.52 22.05
N GLN A 524 -37.23 -7.53 22.15
CA GLN A 524 -37.21 -6.34 21.30
C GLN A 524 -35.93 -5.51 21.49
N MET A 525 -35.45 -5.36 22.73
CA MET A 525 -34.17 -4.70 23.02
C MET A 525 -32.98 -5.46 22.41
N SER A 526 -32.97 -6.80 22.52
CA SER A 526 -31.95 -7.65 21.88
C SER A 526 -31.91 -7.47 20.37
N SER A 527 -33.07 -7.41 19.70
CA SER A 527 -33.16 -7.20 18.24
C SER A 527 -32.76 -5.78 17.83
N GLY A 528 -32.99 -4.76 18.67
CA GLY A 528 -32.51 -3.38 18.42
C GLY A 528 -30.98 -3.22 18.55
N LEU A 529 -30.34 -4.04 19.38
CA LEU A 529 -28.88 -4.10 19.48
C LEU A 529 -28.24 -4.78 18.25
N GLU A 530 -28.93 -5.75 17.64
CA GLU A 530 -28.49 -6.42 16.42
C GLU A 530 -28.45 -5.49 15.20
N SER A 531 -29.44 -4.59 15.06
CA SER A 531 -29.42 -3.57 14.00
C SER A 531 -28.31 -2.51 14.18
N SER A 532 -27.91 -2.24 15.44
CA SER A 532 -26.79 -1.35 15.78
C SER A 532 -25.41 -2.02 15.61
N ALA A 533 -25.33 -3.34 15.79
CA ALA A 533 -24.11 -4.11 15.52
C ALA A 533 -23.79 -4.20 14.01
N GLY A 534 -24.82 -4.24 13.16
CA GLY A 534 -24.64 -4.19 11.70
C GLY A 534 -23.98 -2.89 11.22
N THR A 535 -24.32 -1.75 11.83
CA THR A 535 -23.73 -0.44 11.52
C THR A 535 -22.29 -0.31 12.02
N LEU A 536 -21.91 -0.99 13.11
CA LEU A 536 -20.52 -1.08 13.57
C LEU A 536 -19.67 -2.05 12.72
N SER A 537 -20.26 -3.10 12.15
CA SER A 537 -19.55 -4.02 11.25
C SER A 537 -19.14 -3.36 9.93
N GLU A 538 -19.95 -2.43 9.40
CA GLU A 538 -19.58 -1.59 8.24
C GLU A 538 -18.40 -0.65 8.59
N LEU A 539 -18.35 -0.16 9.83
CA LEU A 539 -17.28 0.71 10.32
C LEU A 539 -15.96 -0.04 10.60
N ALA A 540 -16.04 -1.31 11.02
CA ALA A 540 -14.88 -2.20 11.16
C ALA A 540 -14.28 -2.61 9.80
N GLY A 541 -15.13 -2.82 8.78
CA GLY A 541 -14.69 -3.01 7.40
C GLY A 541 -13.97 -1.78 6.84
N ALA A 542 -14.44 -0.57 7.18
CA ALA A 542 -13.76 0.68 6.82
C ALA A 542 -12.41 0.86 7.52
N ALA A 543 -12.26 0.39 8.76
CA ALA A 543 -10.98 0.42 9.48
C ALA A 543 -9.93 -0.53 8.87
N ALA A 544 -10.32 -1.75 8.50
CA ALA A 544 -9.43 -2.69 7.80
C ALA A 544 -9.02 -2.17 6.41
N MET A 545 -9.95 -1.55 5.67
CA MET A 545 -9.64 -0.89 4.39
C MET A 545 -8.72 0.33 4.56
N LEU A 546 -8.85 1.08 5.66
CA LEU A 546 -7.95 2.19 6.01
C LEU A 546 -6.53 1.72 6.31
N ASP A 547 -6.37 0.60 7.02
CA ASP A 547 -5.06 0.01 7.31
C ASP A 547 -4.42 -0.60 6.05
N GLU A 548 -5.19 -1.26 5.19
CA GLU A 548 -4.72 -1.77 3.90
C GLU A 548 -4.31 -0.62 2.95
N LEU A 549 -5.07 0.49 2.96
CA LEU A 549 -4.72 1.71 2.23
C LEU A 549 -3.45 2.37 2.77
N LYS A 550 -3.26 2.45 4.09
CA LYS A 550 -2.02 2.94 4.72
C LYS A 550 -0.81 2.10 4.30
N ALA A 551 -0.96 0.76 4.32
CA ALA A 551 0.09 -0.15 3.89
C ALA A 551 0.43 0.01 2.40
N ALA A 552 -0.58 0.15 1.53
CA ALA A 552 -0.40 0.37 0.11
C ALA A 552 0.26 1.72 -0.22
N LEU A 553 -0.14 2.81 0.46
CA LEU A 553 0.46 4.14 0.29
C LEU A 553 1.90 4.19 0.81
N SER A 554 2.19 3.51 1.92
CA SER A 554 3.55 3.38 2.45
C SER A 554 4.46 2.63 1.47
N ALA A 555 3.97 1.51 0.92
CA ALA A 555 4.69 0.77 -0.11
C ALA A 555 4.87 1.58 -1.42
N LEU A 556 3.92 2.44 -1.79
CA LEU A 556 4.08 3.35 -2.93
C LEU A 556 5.14 4.43 -2.68
N ALA A 557 5.21 4.98 -1.46
CA ALA A 557 6.15 6.06 -1.12
C ALA A 557 7.61 5.59 -1.03
N SER A 558 7.85 4.46 -0.36
CA SER A 558 9.19 3.98 0.01
C SER A 558 9.53 2.57 -0.45
N GLY A 559 8.62 1.93 -1.20
CA GLY A 559 8.77 0.55 -1.61
C GLY A 559 8.29 -0.42 -0.54
N GLY A 560 7.94 -1.63 -0.96
CA GLY A 560 7.46 -2.67 -0.06
C GLY A 560 6.64 -3.74 -0.77
N THR A 561 5.96 -4.57 0.02
CA THR A 561 5.11 -5.64 -0.50
C THR A 561 3.65 -5.27 -0.35
N VAL A 562 2.92 -5.19 -1.47
CA VAL A 562 1.45 -5.00 -1.50
C VAL A 562 0.83 -6.25 -2.10
N GLN A 563 -0.07 -6.90 -1.36
CA GLN A 563 -0.75 -8.14 -1.78
C GLN A 563 0.19 -9.24 -2.31
N GLY A 564 1.40 -9.34 -1.75
CA GLY A 564 2.40 -10.35 -2.13
C GLY A 564 3.29 -9.98 -3.32
N HIS A 565 3.14 -8.79 -3.89
CA HIS A 565 4.00 -8.26 -4.95
C HIS A 565 4.96 -7.20 -4.38
N GLU A 566 6.26 -7.32 -4.67
CA GLU A 566 7.23 -6.25 -4.40
C GLU A 566 7.03 -5.11 -5.40
N LEU A 567 6.90 -3.90 -4.87
CA LEU A 567 6.83 -2.66 -5.65
C LEU A 567 8.01 -1.76 -5.25
N PRO A 568 8.81 -1.26 -6.20
CA PRO A 568 9.80 -0.23 -5.91
C PRO A 568 9.08 1.08 -5.57
N GLY A 569 9.59 1.80 -4.56
CA GLY A 569 9.01 3.05 -4.13
C GLY A 569 9.24 4.19 -5.12
N LEU A 570 8.46 5.26 -4.96
CA LEU A 570 8.70 6.54 -5.64
C LEU A 570 10.08 7.11 -5.28
N ASP A 571 10.62 6.82 -4.09
CA ASP A 571 11.98 7.16 -3.68
C ASP A 571 13.07 6.46 -4.51
N THR A 572 12.86 5.18 -4.80
CA THR A 572 13.74 4.34 -5.60
C THR A 572 13.73 4.83 -7.05
N SER A 573 12.55 5.17 -7.55
CA SER A 573 12.37 5.76 -8.88
C SER A 573 13.05 7.12 -9.00
N ALA A 574 12.85 8.02 -8.03
CA ALA A 574 13.51 9.33 -7.99
C ALA A 574 15.03 9.20 -7.92
N SER A 575 15.53 8.31 -7.07
CA SER A 575 16.97 8.05 -6.91
C SER A 575 17.59 7.46 -8.18
N GLY A 576 16.90 6.52 -8.83
CA GLY A 576 17.34 5.92 -10.10
C GLY A 576 17.38 6.94 -11.24
N LEU A 577 16.35 7.78 -11.38
CA LEU A 577 16.30 8.86 -12.36
C LEU A 577 17.41 9.88 -12.14
N LYS A 578 17.69 10.23 -10.88
CA LYS A 578 18.78 11.13 -10.52
C LYS A 578 20.15 10.54 -10.85
N ALA A 579 20.38 9.27 -10.54
CA ALA A 579 21.64 8.59 -10.88
C ALA A 579 21.86 8.52 -12.40
N LEU A 580 20.80 8.27 -13.18
CA LEU A 580 20.86 8.31 -14.65
C LEU A 580 21.14 9.71 -15.17
N SER A 581 20.46 10.73 -14.63
CA SER A 581 20.69 12.14 -14.96
C SER A 581 22.13 12.55 -14.68
N ASP A 582 22.66 12.25 -13.49
CA ASP A 582 24.03 12.56 -13.09
C ASP A 582 25.06 11.86 -13.99
N GLY A 583 24.84 10.58 -14.31
CA GLY A 583 25.70 9.82 -15.21
C GLY A 583 25.72 10.40 -16.63
N LEU A 584 24.55 10.71 -17.19
CA LEU A 584 24.43 11.30 -18.52
C LEU A 584 25.00 12.72 -18.56
N ARG A 585 24.79 13.51 -17.50
CA ARG A 585 25.38 14.85 -17.32
C ARG A 585 26.90 14.81 -17.30
N GLY A 586 27.49 13.77 -16.68
CA GLY A 586 28.93 13.50 -16.75
C GLY A 586 29.39 13.27 -18.19
N GLY A 587 28.72 12.36 -18.90
CA GLY A 587 29.04 12.04 -20.29
C GLY A 587 28.92 13.25 -21.24
N VAL A 588 27.90 14.10 -21.09
CA VAL A 588 27.76 15.35 -21.87
C VAL A 588 28.94 16.30 -21.64
N LYS A 589 29.39 16.47 -20.38
CA LYS A 589 30.56 17.30 -20.07
C LYS A 589 31.84 16.77 -20.71
N ASP A 590 31.99 15.45 -20.78
CA ASP A 590 33.14 14.83 -21.44
C ASP A 590 33.11 15.06 -22.95
N ILE A 591 31.93 15.05 -23.58
CA ILE A 591 31.73 15.39 -25.00
C ILE A 591 32.08 16.87 -25.25
N ASP A 592 31.55 17.80 -24.46
CA ASP A 592 31.84 19.23 -24.57
C ASP A 592 33.35 19.52 -24.41
N ARG A 593 33.99 18.84 -23.44
CA ARG A 593 35.45 18.91 -23.23
C ARG A 593 36.20 18.36 -24.44
N GLY A 594 35.73 17.25 -25.00
CA GLY A 594 36.29 16.61 -26.19
C GLY A 594 36.21 17.50 -27.43
N GLU A 595 35.10 18.21 -27.62
CA GLU A 595 34.93 19.19 -28.70
C GLU A 595 35.93 20.34 -28.56
N ALA A 596 36.01 20.96 -27.37
CA ALA A 596 36.94 22.05 -27.10
C ALA A 596 38.42 21.62 -27.26
N LEU A 597 38.77 20.40 -26.84
CA LEU A 597 40.10 19.83 -27.06
C LEU A 597 40.36 19.56 -28.55
N THR A 598 39.37 19.04 -29.28
CA THR A 598 39.46 18.79 -30.73
C THR A 598 39.69 20.09 -31.50
N ASP A 599 39.00 21.16 -31.13
CA ASP A 599 39.18 22.50 -31.70
C ASP A 599 40.55 23.10 -31.36
N ALA A 600 41.05 22.89 -30.14
CA ALA A 600 42.40 23.25 -29.75
C ALA A 600 43.45 22.52 -30.59
N MET A 601 43.33 21.20 -30.71
CA MET A 601 44.18 20.37 -31.56
C MET A 601 44.16 20.81 -33.02
N LYS A 602 42.97 21.11 -33.56
CA LYS A 602 42.80 21.62 -34.92
C LYS A 602 43.48 22.97 -35.12
N ARG A 603 43.26 23.94 -34.22
CA ARG A 603 43.94 25.25 -34.25
C ARG A 603 45.45 25.10 -34.17
N ALA A 604 45.94 24.16 -33.36
CA ALA A 604 47.37 23.92 -33.24
C ALA A 604 47.98 23.34 -34.53
N ALA A 605 47.29 22.39 -35.17
CA ALA A 605 47.69 21.84 -36.46
C ALA A 605 47.64 22.89 -37.57
N ASP A 606 46.51 23.61 -37.70
CA ASP A 606 46.30 24.68 -38.68
C ASP A 606 47.26 25.86 -38.48
N GLY A 607 47.79 26.03 -37.25
CA GLY A 607 48.80 27.04 -36.92
C GLY A 607 50.25 26.57 -37.13
N TYR A 608 50.50 25.28 -37.35
CA TYR A 608 51.84 24.75 -37.63
C TYR A 608 52.10 24.73 -39.13
N THR A 609 52.30 25.92 -39.70
CA THR A 609 52.30 26.16 -41.16
C THR A 609 53.67 26.37 -41.78
N SER A 610 54.74 26.37 -40.98
CA SER A 610 56.13 26.48 -41.43
C SER A 610 57.07 25.82 -40.42
N PHE A 611 58.11 25.17 -40.95
CA PHE A 611 59.17 24.51 -40.22
C PHE A 611 60.33 25.46 -39.92
N LEU A 612 60.70 26.36 -40.84
CA LEU A 612 61.79 27.32 -40.63
C LEU A 612 61.32 28.61 -39.94
N GLY A 613 60.05 28.96 -40.11
CA GLY A 613 59.39 30.18 -39.68
C GLY A 613 58.97 31.01 -40.90
N LEU A 614 57.97 31.88 -40.74
CA LEU A 614 57.40 32.65 -41.86
C LEU A 614 58.01 34.05 -41.99
N PRO A 615 58.06 34.62 -43.21
CA PRO A 615 58.28 36.05 -43.40
C PRO A 615 57.20 36.89 -42.69
N ASP A 616 57.55 38.13 -42.31
CA ASP A 616 56.62 39.01 -41.61
C ASP A 616 55.35 39.27 -42.45
N GLY A 617 54.18 38.90 -41.90
CA GLY A 617 52.89 39.07 -42.56
C GLY A 617 52.56 38.03 -43.64
N ALA A 618 53.36 36.97 -43.78
CA ALA A 618 53.12 35.91 -44.75
C ALA A 618 52.08 34.88 -44.27
N THR A 619 51.46 34.19 -45.21
CA THR A 619 50.67 32.97 -44.95
C THR A 619 51.45 31.73 -45.34
N GLY A 620 51.49 30.72 -44.46
CA GLY A 620 52.29 29.51 -44.67
C GLY A 620 51.49 28.27 -45.06
N ARG A 621 52.15 27.35 -45.75
CA ARG A 621 51.72 25.95 -45.93
C ARG A 621 52.92 25.03 -45.77
N LEU A 622 52.80 24.06 -44.87
CA LEU A 622 53.87 23.09 -44.61
C LEU A 622 53.50 21.70 -45.13
N THR A 623 54.43 21.07 -45.83
CA THR A 623 54.42 19.63 -46.11
C THR A 623 55.76 19.05 -45.70
N ILE A 624 55.74 17.94 -44.97
CA ILE A 624 56.97 17.23 -44.61
C ILE A 624 56.96 15.88 -45.30
N MET A 625 58.08 15.50 -45.90
CA MET A 625 58.25 14.24 -46.62
C MET A 625 59.47 13.52 -46.07
N TYR A 626 59.26 12.35 -45.50
CA TYR A 626 60.35 11.42 -45.20
C TYR A 626 60.54 10.51 -46.39
N ARG A 627 61.79 10.38 -46.83
CA ARG A 627 62.22 9.39 -47.80
C ARG A 627 63.14 8.42 -47.09
N ILE A 628 62.61 7.26 -46.74
CA ILE A 628 63.38 6.13 -46.21
C ILE A 628 63.97 5.38 -47.41
N GLU A 629 65.28 5.17 -47.38
CA GLU A 629 65.99 4.46 -48.45
C GLU A 629 65.41 3.06 -48.67
N GLY A 630 65.39 2.64 -49.93
CA GLY A 630 64.98 1.30 -50.31
C GLY A 630 66.05 0.26 -49.94
N ILE A 631 65.72 -1.01 -50.15
CA ILE A 631 66.61 -2.14 -49.94
C ILE A 631 66.78 -2.85 -51.28
N GLY A 632 67.99 -2.90 -51.81
CA GLY A 632 68.30 -3.59 -53.07
C GLY A 632 69.81 -3.81 -53.21
N GLY A 633 70.21 -4.68 -54.14
CA GLY A 633 71.61 -4.78 -54.58
C GLY A 633 71.97 -3.60 -55.49
N GLU A 634 73.24 -3.19 -55.48
CA GLU A 634 73.76 -2.16 -56.42
C GLU A 634 73.49 -2.48 -57.90
#